data_AF-A0A392T5P3-F1
#
_entry.id   AF-A0A392T5P3-F1
#
_cell.length_a   1.000
_cell.length_b   1.000
_cell.length_c   1.000
_cell.angle_alpha   90.00
_cell.angle_beta   90.00
_cell.angle_gamma   90.00
#
_symmetry.space_group_name_H-M   'P 1'
#
loop_
_entity.id
_entity.type
_entity.pdbx_description
1 polymer ?
#
loop_
_entity_poly.entity_id
_entity_poly.type
_entity_poly.pdbx_seq_one_letter_code
_entity_poly.pdbx_strand_id
1 'polypeptide(L)'
;MRPITSNEWKNIVYRGPKKDEHNRVVIGLDGNSVEEDYAQFHFYWNLGHYLIPSQDFTFKRMALTPDEVVDYDRLVAFVGTFPANLWEDS
;
A
#
# COMPACT_ATOMS: atom_id res chain seq x y z
N MET A 1 -3.23 15.47 -5.01
CA MET A 1 -2.16 14.45 -4.98
C MET A 1 -1.17 14.74 -6.10
N ARG A 2 0.14 14.65 -5.85
CA ARG A 2 1.12 14.70 -6.95
C ARG A 2 1.13 13.32 -7.62
N PRO A 3 1.00 13.22 -8.95
CA PRO A 3 1.20 11.96 -9.66
C PRO A 3 2.63 11.48 -9.38
N ILE A 4 2.77 10.24 -8.91
CA ILE A 4 4.08 9.63 -8.81
C ILE A 4 4.62 9.46 -10.24
N THR A 5 5.75 10.09 -10.49
CA THR A 5 6.46 9.95 -11.76
C THR A 5 7.08 8.56 -11.87
N SER A 6 7.35 8.08 -13.09
CA SER A 6 8.03 6.79 -13.31
C SER A 6 9.38 6.69 -12.58
N ASN A 7 10.09 7.82 -12.39
CA ASN A 7 11.32 7.85 -11.61
C ASN A 7 11.10 7.75 -10.10
N GLU A 8 10.00 8.29 -9.57
CA GLU A 8 9.62 8.10 -8.16
C GLU A 8 9.13 6.66 -7.92
N TRP A 9 8.50 6.02 -8.91
CA TRP A 9 8.12 4.60 -8.84
C TRP A 9 9.33 3.68 -8.66
N LYS A 10 10.48 4.01 -9.26
CA LYS A 10 11.75 3.27 -9.10
C LYS A 10 12.35 3.36 -7.69
N ASN A 11 11.94 4.33 -6.87
CA ASN A 11 12.30 4.38 -5.44
C ASN A 11 11.35 3.55 -4.56
N ILE A 12 10.18 3.17 -5.09
CA ILE A 12 9.15 2.38 -4.40
C ILE A 12 9.26 0.92 -4.80
N VAL A 13 9.84 0.59 -5.95
CA VAL A 13 9.96 -0.79 -6.42
C VAL A 13 11.42 -1.08 -6.74
N TYR A 14 11.99 -2.09 -6.09
CA TYR A 14 13.28 -2.64 -6.47
C TYR A 14 13.08 -3.96 -7.20
N ARG A 15 13.91 -4.22 -8.21
CA ARG A 15 13.89 -5.47 -8.96
C ARG A 15 14.96 -6.41 -8.42
N GLY A 16 14.60 -7.66 -8.17
CA GLY A 16 15.57 -8.65 -7.69
C GLY A 16 15.15 -10.09 -7.98
N PRO A 17 16.04 -11.07 -7.66
CA PRO A 17 15.78 -12.47 -7.95
C PRO A 17 14.59 -12.99 -7.15
N LYS A 18 13.63 -13.59 -7.86
CA LYS A 18 12.48 -14.27 -7.27
C LYS A 18 12.93 -15.37 -6.33
N LYS A 19 12.26 -15.47 -5.18
CA LYS A 19 12.53 -16.53 -4.19
C LYS A 19 11.33 -17.44 -3.98
N ASP A 20 11.60 -18.72 -3.74
CA ASP A 20 10.59 -19.71 -3.35
C ASP A 20 10.26 -19.64 -1.84
N GLU A 21 9.34 -20.48 -1.38
CA GLU A 21 8.93 -20.59 0.04
C GLU A 21 10.09 -20.94 0.99
N HIS A 22 11.19 -21.47 0.46
CA HIS A 22 12.39 -21.84 1.21
C HIS A 22 13.49 -20.77 1.07
N ASN A 23 13.15 -19.57 0.55
CA ASN A 23 14.04 -18.44 0.34
C ASN A 23 15.20 -18.74 -0.64
N ARG A 24 15.00 -19.69 -1.58
CA ARG A 24 15.95 -20.03 -2.64
C ARG A 24 15.59 -19.31 -3.93
N VAL A 25 16.59 -18.90 -4.71
CA VAL A 25 16.39 -18.21 -5.98
C VAL A 25 15.72 -19.15 -6.99
N VAL A 26 14.66 -18.67 -7.63
CA VAL A 26 13.96 -19.38 -8.71
C VAL A 26 14.73 -19.17 -10.00
N ILE A 27 15.13 -20.27 -10.64
CA ILE A 27 15.83 -20.28 -11.93
C ILE A 27 14.83 -20.60 -13.04
N GLY A 28 14.83 -19.80 -14.09
CA GLY A 28 13.99 -19.97 -15.27
C GLY A 28 14.45 -21.15 -16.14
N LEU A 29 13.62 -21.50 -17.11
CA LEU A 29 13.95 -22.53 -18.10
C LEU A 29 15.15 -22.16 -18.99
N ASP A 30 15.49 -20.87 -19.03
CA ASP A 30 16.65 -20.30 -19.71
C ASP A 30 17.94 -20.37 -18.88
N GLY A 31 17.88 -20.85 -17.64
CA GLY A 31 19.02 -20.96 -16.74
C GLY A 31 19.37 -19.67 -15.98
N ASN A 32 18.63 -18.58 -16.18
CA ASN A 32 18.85 -17.30 -15.48
C ASN A 32 17.93 -17.16 -14.26
N SER A 33 18.25 -16.24 -13.34
CA SER A 33 17.32 -15.89 -12.26
C SER A 33 16.06 -15.24 -12.83
N VAL A 34 14.90 -15.67 -12.33
CA VAL A 34 13.64 -14.97 -12.62
C VAL A 34 13.62 -13.70 -11.80
N GLU A 35 13.64 -12.53 -12.45
CA GLU A 35 13.55 -11.24 -11.76
C GLU A 35 12.08 -10.88 -11.47
N GLU A 36 11.81 -10.44 -10.24
CA GLU A 36 10.49 -10.00 -9.77
C GLU A 36 10.59 -8.58 -9.21
N ASP A 37 9.53 -7.81 -9.41
CA ASP A 37 9.44 -6.43 -8.93
C ASP A 37 8.89 -6.44 -7.50
N TYR A 38 9.70 -5.97 -6.55
CA TYR A 38 9.37 -5.90 -5.14
C TYR A 38 9.09 -4.48 -4.72
N ALA A 39 7.90 -4.22 -4.21
CA ALA A 39 7.60 -2.92 -3.63
C ALA A 39 8.35 -2.74 -2.29
N GLN A 40 9.27 -1.79 -2.27
CA GLN A 40 9.88 -1.16 -1.11
C GLN A 40 8.88 -0.24 -0.40
N PHE A 41 7.82 -0.83 0.16
CA PHE A 41 7.04 -0.12 1.16
C PHE A 41 7.82 -0.14 2.48
N HIS A 42 7.87 0.99 3.19
CA HIS A 42 8.43 1.04 4.55
C HIS A 42 7.64 0.18 5.56
N PHE A 43 6.53 -0.41 5.13
CA PHE A 43 5.66 -1.32 5.86
C PHE A 43 5.44 -2.57 5.00
N TYR A 44 5.87 -3.72 5.50
CA TYR A 44 5.55 -5.01 4.90
C TYR A 44 4.25 -5.53 5.55
N TRP A 45 3.25 -5.83 4.73
CA TRP A 45 2.06 -6.53 5.20
C TRP A 45 2.43 -8.00 5.40
N ASN A 46 2.55 -8.43 6.65
CA ASN A 46 2.72 -9.85 6.95
C ASN A 46 1.37 -10.58 6.86
N LEU A 47 1.38 -11.92 6.80
CA LEU A 47 0.16 -12.74 6.77
C LEU A 47 -0.82 -12.37 7.90
N GLY A 48 -0.30 -12.02 9.08
CA GLY A 48 -1.10 -11.56 10.21
C GLY A 48 -1.94 -10.33 9.91
N HIS A 49 -1.44 -9.37 9.11
CA HIS A 49 -2.20 -8.18 8.72
C HIS A 49 -3.40 -8.52 7.83
N TYR A 50 -3.28 -9.53 6.97
CA TYR A 50 -4.38 -10.00 6.11
C TYR A 50 -5.43 -10.79 6.89
N LEU A 51 -5.08 -11.31 8.06
CA LEU A 51 -5.98 -12.07 8.93
C LEU A 51 -6.75 -11.17 9.91
N ILE A 52 -6.43 -9.87 9.99
CA ILE A 52 -7.18 -8.93 10.82
C ILE A 52 -8.57 -8.72 10.19
N PRO A 53 -9.66 -9.03 10.91
CA PRO A 53 -11.01 -8.82 10.42
C PRO A 53 -11.26 -7.36 10.03
N SER A 54 -12.02 -7.12 8.96
CA SER A 54 -12.35 -5.75 8.50
C SER A 54 -13.07 -4.90 9.55
N GLN A 55 -13.79 -5.54 10.47
CA GLN A 55 -14.43 -4.89 11.63
C GLN A 55 -13.43 -4.17 12.55
N ASP A 56 -12.18 -4.64 12.64
CA ASP A 56 -11.15 -4.03 13.51
C ASP A 56 -10.57 -2.75 12.88
N PHE A 57 -10.88 -2.49 11.61
CA PHE A 57 -10.54 -1.25 10.91
C PHE A 57 -11.75 -0.33 10.71
N THR A 58 -12.96 -0.79 11.05
CA THR A 58 -14.20 -0.08 10.78
C THR A 58 -14.83 0.39 12.09
N PHE A 59 -14.57 1.63 12.47
CA PHE A 59 -15.11 2.22 13.70
C PHE A 59 -16.37 3.02 13.41
N LYS A 60 -17.43 2.79 14.19
CA LYS A 60 -18.59 3.69 14.20
C LYS A 60 -18.16 5.00 14.86
N ARG A 61 -18.56 6.14 14.30
CA ARG A 61 -18.28 7.46 14.91
C ARG A 61 -18.71 7.56 16.38
N MET A 62 -19.79 6.88 16.76
CA MET A 62 -20.28 6.84 18.14
C MET A 62 -19.37 6.06 19.11
N ALA A 63 -18.47 5.22 18.60
CA ALA A 63 -17.51 4.47 19.39
C ALA A 63 -16.17 5.21 19.56
N LEU A 64 -16.02 6.38 18.91
CA LEU A 64 -14.83 7.21 19.03
C LEU A 64 -14.88 8.03 20.31
N THR A 65 -13.72 8.24 20.92
CA THR A 65 -13.53 9.21 21.99
C THR A 65 -13.68 10.64 21.45
N PRO A 66 -13.93 11.65 22.32
CA PRO A 66 -14.04 13.04 21.88
C PRO A 66 -12.83 13.54 21.09
N ASP A 67 -11.62 13.13 21.48
CA ASP A 67 -10.38 13.52 20.78
C ASP A 67 -10.28 12.87 19.39
N GLU A 68 -10.62 11.58 19.29
CA GLU A 68 -10.65 10.87 18.00
C GLU A 68 -11.72 11.43 17.05
N VAL A 69 -12.84 11.91 17.57
CA VAL A 69 -13.86 12.62 16.76
C VAL A 69 -13.28 13.90 16.17
N VAL A 70 -12.53 14.67 16.96
CA VAL A 70 -11.87 15.90 16.48
C VAL A 70 -10.83 15.58 15.41
N ASP A 71 -10.02 14.53 15.61
CA ASP A 71 -9.04 14.10 14.62
C ASP A 71 -9.70 13.57 13.34
N TYR A 72 -10.80 12.83 13.46
CA TYR A 72 -11.63 12.43 12.32
C TYR A 72 -12.18 13.65 11.57
N ASP A 73 -12.68 14.66 12.26
CA ASP A 73 -13.20 15.87 11.62
C ASP A 73 -12.10 16.65 10.88
N ARG A 74 -10.88 16.69 11.43
CA ARG A 74 -9.70 17.25 10.73
C ARG A 74 -9.40 16.48 9.45
N LEU A 75 -9.46 15.14 9.49
CA LEU A 75 -9.26 14.30 8.31
C LEU A 75 -10.33 14.54 7.25
N VAL A 76 -11.61 14.61 7.63
CA VAL A 76 -12.71 14.92 6.72
C VAL A 76 -12.52 16.28 6.06
N ALA A 77 -12.20 17.31 6.85
CA ALA A 77 -11.94 18.65 6.33
C ALA A 77 -10.76 18.66 5.35
N PHE A 78 -9.66 17.99 5.70
CA PHE A 78 -8.49 17.85 4.84
C PHE A 78 -8.81 17.13 3.52
N VAL A 79 -9.52 16.00 3.57
CA VAL A 79 -9.93 15.27 2.37
C VAL A 79 -10.86 16.11 1.50
N GLY A 80 -11.77 16.88 2.10
CA GLY A 80 -12.64 17.82 1.40
C GLY A 80 -11.90 18.95 0.66
N THR A 81 -10.63 19.21 0.97
CA THR A 81 -9.80 20.16 0.20
C THR A 81 -9.26 19.59 -1.10
N PHE A 82 -9.32 18.26 -1.29
CA PHE A 82 -8.88 17.67 -2.54
C PHE A 82 -9.89 18.01 -3.65
N PRO A 83 -9.40 18.37 -4.84
CA PRO A 83 -10.29 18.58 -5.97
C PRO A 83 -11.02 17.27 -6.25
N ALA A 84 -12.32 17.37 -6.57
CA ALA A 84 -13.12 16.25 -7.03
C ALA A 84 -12.63 15.86 -8.44
N ASN A 85 -11.48 15.17 -8.50
CA ASN A 85 -10.93 14.73 -9.76
C ASN A 85 -11.75 13.53 -10.22
N LEU A 86 -12.66 13.80 -11.15
CA LEU A 86 -13.20 12.82 -12.07
C LEU A 86 -12.04 12.41 -12.97
N TRP A 87 -11.35 11.33 -12.65
CA TRP A 87 -10.37 10.76 -13.54
C TRP A 87 -11.15 10.01 -14.61
N GLU A 88 -11.31 10.60 -15.80
CA GLU A 88 -11.71 9.82 -16.97
C GLU A 88 -10.50 8.98 -17.40
N ASP A 89 -10.67 7.64 -17.41
CA ASP A 89 -9.69 6.73 -17.99
C ASP A 89 -9.54 7.09 -19.47
N SER A 90 -8.38 7.64 -19.85
CA SER A 90 -7.98 7.88 -21.25
C SER A 90 -7.05 6.76 -21.73
#